data_AF-A0A938KT94-F1
#
_entry.id   AF-A0A938KT94-F1
#
_cell.length_a   1.000
_cell.length_b   1.000
_cell.length_c   1.000
_cell.angle_alpha   90.00
_cell.angle_beta   90.00
_cell.angle_gamma   90.00
#
_symmetry.space_group_name_H-M   'P 1'
#
loop_
_entity.id
_entity.type
_entity.pdbx_description
1 polymer ?
#
loop_
_entity_poly.entity_id
_entity_poly.type
_entity_poly.pdbx_seq_one_letter_code
_entity_poly.pdbx_strand_id
1 'polypeptide(L)'
;MKKNILYLLVLSMSTSFAFGQNASAAFAPIQEHLERWDDIRGAWLAAAIQAIAANKQVPDRTFPEDFTPYELLSMLPVKERQDLRQMVLENQRVAATNNQTTDIGLFNAMLEHTFCSRNFGRSYGDPHLRSYDRATYSFQTVGEFILSKKSDGLFEVQTRQRAQGDNFSLNAAVAMNVAGDRLCFYAADKPDDIQQTPLRLNGMPIQLQGRSYYLPHGGVIRLDGRNYTIAWPTGETTVVDVRSSGSRGFVNVTVGIFDCDRNQFEGLLGNNNSFAEDDFNSRSNMPRPNNIAAISIASAYAFDSRDASQLNQFAEQEYQAYMAKNFAEDWRVNDQNTLFDYRPGATTANYTDRSFPRVYMNLSQMNSQSREQARQRCLQMGVPADEMGGCIFDQGYLNIAPNVPPTPNVPNPTTTVLNKVERPALNNNAHTFSEGKHPTDRPQTIGAKPEGNTEKPQVSSKEDNLTKPNTQSVDKPSTFTTPKPSVPVSPRPSSPVTPKPTTPVAPKPAAPKPAAPAIKSGKG
;
A
#
# COMPACT_ATOMS: atom_id res chain seq x y z
N MET A 1 74.19 10.24 6.80
CA MET A 1 73.21 9.15 6.95
C MET A 1 71.92 9.57 6.27
N LYS A 2 71.66 9.08 5.05
CA LYS A 2 70.45 9.38 4.26
C LYS A 2 69.44 8.25 4.49
N LYS A 3 68.23 8.57 4.96
CA LYS A 3 67.12 7.61 5.11
C LYS A 3 66.32 7.56 3.82
N ASN A 4 66.30 6.40 3.16
CA ASN A 4 65.43 6.10 2.03
C ASN A 4 64.02 5.79 2.57
N ILE A 5 63.01 6.51 2.10
CA ILE A 5 61.59 6.18 2.30
C ILE A 5 61.12 5.52 1.01
N LEU A 6 60.79 4.23 1.12
CA LEU A 6 60.23 3.41 0.05
C LEU A 6 58.70 3.66 0.02
N TYR A 7 58.20 4.27 -1.04
CA TYR A 7 56.75 4.35 -1.29
C TYR A 7 56.31 3.05 -2.00
N LEU A 8 55.48 2.27 -1.31
CA LEU A 8 54.88 1.05 -1.85
C LEU A 8 53.52 1.42 -2.46
N LEU A 9 53.48 1.50 -3.78
CA LEU A 9 52.29 1.84 -4.56
C LEU A 9 51.48 0.55 -4.76
N VAL A 10 50.45 0.33 -3.93
CA VAL A 10 49.51 -0.79 -4.08
C VAL A 10 48.53 -0.42 -5.19
N LEU A 11 48.73 -0.98 -6.37
CA LEU A 11 47.81 -0.89 -7.50
C LEU A 11 46.67 -1.90 -7.26
N SER A 12 45.55 -1.43 -6.68
CA SER A 12 44.33 -2.24 -6.58
C SER A 12 43.66 -2.32 -7.95
N MET A 13 43.94 -3.39 -8.68
CA MET A 13 43.27 -3.72 -9.92
C MET A 13 41.89 -4.29 -9.59
N SER A 14 40.86 -3.44 -9.59
CA SER A 14 39.46 -3.86 -9.41
C SER A 14 38.96 -4.52 -10.70
N THR A 15 39.16 -5.83 -10.80
CA THR A 15 38.46 -6.65 -11.79
C THR A 15 37.02 -6.85 -11.32
N SER A 16 36.08 -6.12 -11.91
CA SER A 16 34.65 -6.41 -11.81
C SER A 16 34.35 -7.70 -12.58
N PHE A 17 34.53 -8.84 -11.94
CA PHE A 17 33.91 -10.07 -12.40
C PHE A 17 32.45 -10.04 -11.98
N ALA A 18 31.57 -9.70 -12.92
CA ALA A 18 30.17 -10.07 -12.83
C ALA A 18 30.11 -11.60 -12.92
N PHE A 19 30.13 -12.28 -11.77
CA PHE A 19 29.77 -13.68 -11.70
C PHE A 19 28.26 -13.76 -11.93
N GLY A 20 27.84 -13.82 -13.20
CA GLY A 20 26.50 -14.26 -13.55
C GLY A 20 26.27 -15.63 -12.94
N GLN A 21 25.24 -15.79 -12.14
CA GLN A 21 24.84 -17.12 -11.69
C GLN A 21 24.35 -17.89 -12.91
N ASN A 22 24.88 -19.09 -13.13
CA ASN A 22 24.35 -19.94 -14.19
C ASN A 22 22.93 -20.37 -13.81
N ALA A 23 21.99 -20.25 -14.74
CA ALA A 23 20.65 -20.79 -14.60
C ALA A 23 20.69 -22.26 -14.17
N SER A 24 19.73 -22.67 -13.35
CA SER A 24 19.48 -24.10 -13.19
C SER A 24 19.13 -24.71 -14.56
N ALA A 25 19.43 -26.00 -14.74
CA ALA A 25 19.10 -26.69 -15.99
C ALA A 25 17.60 -26.61 -16.33
N ALA A 26 16.74 -26.51 -15.32
CA ALA A 26 15.30 -26.37 -15.48
C ALA A 26 14.89 -24.94 -15.88
N PHE A 27 15.65 -23.91 -15.49
CA PHE A 27 15.33 -22.51 -15.80
C PHE A 27 16.00 -21.99 -17.08
N ALA A 28 17.07 -22.63 -17.56
CA ALA A 28 17.80 -22.18 -18.75
C ALA A 28 16.91 -21.97 -20.01
N PRO A 29 15.96 -22.86 -20.35
CA PRO A 29 15.07 -22.64 -21.50
C PRO A 29 14.13 -21.44 -21.32
N ILE A 30 13.72 -21.18 -20.07
CA ILE A 30 12.88 -20.02 -19.73
C ILE A 30 13.68 -18.74 -19.89
N GLN A 31 14.92 -18.71 -19.41
CA GLN A 31 15.83 -17.58 -19.62
C GLN A 31 15.99 -17.25 -21.11
N GLU A 32 16.25 -18.26 -21.96
CA GLU A 32 16.39 -18.05 -23.40
C GLU A 32 15.10 -17.46 -24.03
N HIS A 33 13.92 -17.91 -23.58
CA HIS A 33 12.65 -17.36 -24.03
C HIS A 33 12.48 -15.89 -23.64
N LEU A 34 12.81 -15.53 -22.41
CA LEU A 34 12.74 -14.16 -21.92
C LEU A 34 13.68 -13.23 -22.69
N GLU A 35 14.94 -13.64 -22.89
CA GLU A 35 15.94 -12.89 -23.66
C GLU A 35 15.53 -12.71 -25.13
N ARG A 36 14.83 -13.68 -25.71
CA ARG A 36 14.29 -13.56 -27.07
C ARG A 36 13.10 -12.60 -27.15
N TRP A 37 12.29 -12.52 -26.10
CA TRP A 37 11.17 -11.58 -26.02
C TRP A 37 11.66 -10.13 -25.96
N ASP A 38 12.65 -9.85 -25.11
CA ASP A 38 13.31 -8.54 -25.01
C ASP A 38 14.76 -8.76 -24.54
N ASP A 39 15.73 -8.38 -25.36
CA ASP A 39 17.15 -8.64 -25.13
C ASP A 39 17.74 -7.83 -23.97
N ILE A 40 17.06 -6.77 -23.53
CA ILE A 40 17.48 -5.93 -22.40
C ILE A 40 16.64 -6.26 -21.17
N ARG A 41 15.32 -6.17 -21.27
CA ARG A 41 14.39 -6.40 -20.16
C ARG A 41 14.27 -7.86 -19.80
N GLY A 42 14.23 -8.75 -20.79
CA GLY A 42 14.15 -10.19 -20.59
C GLY A 42 15.42 -10.75 -19.94
N ALA A 43 16.58 -10.30 -20.41
CA ALA A 43 17.87 -10.64 -19.78
C ALA A 43 17.94 -10.18 -18.32
N TRP A 44 17.53 -8.94 -18.04
CA TRP A 44 17.47 -8.44 -16.67
C TRP A 44 16.46 -9.20 -15.80
N LEU A 45 15.27 -9.52 -16.33
CA LEU A 45 14.24 -10.27 -15.61
C LEU A 45 14.74 -11.66 -15.20
N ALA A 46 15.36 -12.40 -16.12
CA ALA A 46 15.93 -13.71 -15.83
C ALA A 46 17.02 -13.64 -14.76
N ALA A 47 17.95 -12.68 -14.88
CA ALA A 47 19.01 -12.48 -13.90
C ALA A 47 18.48 -12.03 -12.53
N ALA A 48 17.44 -11.21 -12.49
CA ALA A 48 16.78 -10.80 -11.25
C ALA A 48 16.12 -11.98 -10.53
N ILE A 49 15.42 -12.85 -11.26
CA ILE A 49 14.81 -14.08 -10.70
C ILE A 49 15.87 -14.98 -10.07
N GLN A 50 16.99 -15.21 -10.78
CA GLN A 50 18.10 -16.01 -10.27
C GLN A 50 18.72 -15.41 -9.00
N ALA A 51 18.91 -14.08 -8.99
CA ALA A 51 19.44 -13.37 -7.84
C ALA A 51 18.52 -13.49 -6.61
N ILE A 52 17.21 -13.31 -6.79
CA ILE A 52 16.22 -13.42 -5.71
C ILE A 52 16.16 -14.85 -5.18
N ALA A 53 16.13 -15.86 -6.05
CA ALA A 53 16.16 -17.27 -5.66
C ALA A 53 17.43 -17.62 -4.86
N ALA A 54 18.55 -16.94 -5.17
CA ALA A 54 19.81 -17.10 -4.45
C ALA A 54 19.95 -16.16 -3.23
N ASN A 55 18.92 -15.38 -2.88
CA ASN A 55 18.95 -14.34 -1.85
C ASN A 55 20.13 -13.36 -2.01
N LYS A 56 20.26 -12.82 -3.22
CA LYS A 56 21.28 -11.85 -3.62
C LYS A 56 20.65 -10.58 -4.15
N GLN A 57 21.44 -9.50 -4.14
CA GLN A 57 21.08 -8.26 -4.79
C GLN A 57 20.83 -8.48 -6.29
N VAL A 58 19.71 -7.96 -6.79
CA VAL A 58 19.38 -7.99 -8.22
C VAL A 58 20.31 -7.09 -9.01
N PRO A 59 20.58 -7.38 -10.29
CA PRO A 59 21.37 -6.50 -11.15
C PRO A 59 20.73 -5.12 -11.28
N ASP A 60 21.56 -4.10 -11.51
CA ASP A 60 21.08 -2.76 -11.84
C ASP A 60 20.16 -2.81 -13.07
N ARG A 61 19.05 -2.07 -13.02
CA ARG A 61 18.15 -1.93 -14.18
C ARG A 61 18.84 -1.11 -15.26
N THR A 62 18.56 -1.48 -16.50
CA THR A 62 19.13 -0.83 -17.70
C THR A 62 18.06 -0.32 -18.67
N PHE A 63 16.85 -0.12 -18.17
CA PHE A 63 15.67 0.34 -18.92
C PHE A 63 14.91 1.39 -18.08
N PRO A 64 14.11 2.28 -18.70
CA PRO A 64 13.55 3.45 -18.03
C PRO A 64 12.41 3.13 -17.06
N GLU A 65 11.73 2.00 -17.23
CA GLU A 65 10.62 1.62 -16.36
C GLU A 65 11.08 1.28 -14.93
N ASP A 66 10.25 1.60 -13.96
CA ASP A 66 10.51 1.35 -12.54
C ASP A 66 9.97 0.00 -12.05
N PHE A 67 9.79 -0.96 -12.97
CA PHE A 67 9.06 -2.20 -12.71
C PHE A 67 9.81 -3.15 -11.78
N THR A 68 9.08 -3.81 -10.87
CA THR A 68 9.56 -5.02 -10.21
C THR A 68 9.70 -6.17 -11.22
N PRO A 69 10.44 -7.25 -10.90
CA PRO A 69 10.47 -8.46 -11.72
C PRO A 69 9.06 -8.99 -12.07
N TYR A 70 8.15 -9.07 -11.09
CA TYR A 70 6.76 -9.48 -11.35
C TYR A 70 6.03 -8.52 -12.28
N GLU A 71 6.13 -7.21 -12.04
CA GLU A 71 5.46 -6.21 -12.87
C GLU A 71 5.94 -6.30 -14.33
N LEU A 72 7.25 -6.46 -14.54
CA LEU A 72 7.81 -6.68 -15.88
C LEU A 72 7.33 -8.00 -16.49
N LEU A 73 7.30 -9.10 -15.73
CA LEU A 73 6.74 -10.38 -16.18
C LEU A 73 5.28 -10.24 -16.59
N SER A 74 4.49 -9.45 -15.86
CA SER A 74 3.07 -9.22 -16.15
C SER A 74 2.82 -8.45 -17.44
N MET A 75 3.84 -7.73 -17.97
CA MET A 75 3.78 -7.01 -19.23
C MET A 75 3.94 -7.92 -20.46
N LEU A 76 4.41 -9.17 -20.28
CA LEU A 76 4.45 -10.11 -21.38
C LEU A 76 3.02 -10.35 -21.89
N PRO A 77 2.83 -10.39 -23.23
CA PRO A 77 1.55 -10.76 -23.82
C PRO A 77 1.00 -12.06 -23.21
N VAL A 78 -0.32 -12.17 -23.07
CA VAL A 78 -0.97 -13.35 -22.47
C VAL A 78 -0.52 -14.65 -23.13
N LYS A 79 -0.34 -14.65 -24.46
CA LYS A 79 0.15 -15.80 -25.21
C LYS A 79 1.56 -16.22 -24.77
N GLU A 80 2.48 -15.26 -24.67
CA GLU A 80 3.86 -15.52 -24.20
C GLU A 80 3.87 -16.12 -22.78
N ARG A 81 3.02 -15.60 -21.89
CA ARG A 81 2.87 -16.13 -20.53
C ARG A 81 2.28 -17.55 -20.51
N GLN A 82 1.36 -17.86 -21.42
CA GLN A 82 0.81 -19.21 -21.57
C GLN A 82 1.86 -20.20 -22.10
N ASP A 83 2.67 -19.78 -23.06
CA ASP A 83 3.77 -20.59 -23.61
C ASP A 83 4.82 -20.86 -22.51
N LEU A 84 5.20 -19.85 -21.74
CA LEU A 84 6.07 -19.98 -20.56
C LEU A 84 5.49 -20.95 -19.52
N ARG A 85 4.17 -20.97 -19.31
CA ARG A 85 3.54 -21.93 -18.38
C ARG A 85 3.73 -23.37 -18.84
N GLN A 86 3.66 -23.64 -20.16
CA GLN A 86 3.95 -24.97 -20.70
C GLN A 86 5.43 -25.33 -20.51
N MET A 87 6.34 -24.39 -20.79
CA MET A 87 7.78 -24.62 -20.58
C MET A 87 8.11 -24.96 -19.14
N VAL A 88 7.46 -24.30 -18.16
CA VAL A 88 7.64 -24.64 -16.75
C VAL A 88 7.20 -26.07 -16.47
N LEU A 89 6.04 -26.51 -16.95
CA LEU A 89 5.55 -27.89 -16.75
C LEU A 89 6.48 -28.93 -17.38
N GLU A 90 7.05 -28.63 -18.53
CA GLU A 90 7.99 -29.51 -19.23
C GLU A 90 9.33 -29.62 -18.48
N ASN A 91 9.82 -28.50 -17.94
CA ASN A 91 11.14 -28.43 -17.31
C ASN A 91 11.13 -28.69 -15.79
N GLN A 92 9.97 -28.63 -15.13
CA GLN A 92 9.82 -29.02 -13.71
C GLN A 92 10.25 -30.47 -13.46
N ARG A 93 10.11 -31.37 -14.44
CA ARG A 93 10.57 -32.76 -14.34
C ARG A 93 12.09 -32.89 -14.24
N VAL A 94 12.82 -31.86 -14.67
CA VAL A 94 14.29 -31.77 -14.63
C VAL A 94 14.77 -31.14 -13.30
N ALA A 95 13.88 -30.50 -12.54
CA ALA A 95 14.19 -29.97 -11.22
C ALA A 95 14.36 -31.12 -10.21
N ALA A 96 15.57 -31.31 -9.70
CA ALA A 96 15.88 -32.36 -8.72
C ALA A 96 15.17 -32.16 -7.36
N THR A 97 14.62 -30.97 -7.10
CA THR A 97 13.90 -30.60 -5.88
C THR A 97 12.71 -29.69 -6.19
N ASN A 98 11.52 -30.04 -5.68
CA ASN A 98 10.30 -29.20 -5.73
C ASN A 98 10.35 -28.09 -4.68
N ASN A 99 11.38 -27.25 -4.68
CA ASN A 99 11.48 -26.14 -3.72
C ASN A 99 11.13 -24.80 -4.40
N GLN A 100 10.21 -24.05 -3.79
CA GLN A 100 9.77 -22.73 -4.28
C GLN A 100 10.88 -21.66 -4.23
N THR A 101 11.99 -21.95 -3.55
CA THR A 101 13.18 -21.09 -3.50
C THR A 101 14.18 -21.34 -4.65
N THR A 102 13.87 -22.24 -5.59
CA THR A 102 14.64 -22.36 -6.84
C THR A 102 14.25 -21.27 -7.83
N ASP A 103 15.12 -20.97 -8.79
CA ASP A 103 14.83 -19.99 -9.86
C ASP A 103 13.56 -20.36 -10.64
N ILE A 104 13.39 -21.63 -11.02
CA ILE A 104 12.17 -22.12 -11.68
C ILE A 104 10.94 -22.09 -10.75
N GLY A 105 11.10 -22.38 -9.46
CA GLY A 105 10.01 -22.36 -8.48
C GLY A 105 9.48 -20.94 -8.25
N LEU A 106 10.38 -19.99 -8.05
CA LEU A 106 10.08 -18.56 -7.91
C LEU A 106 9.44 -18.01 -9.18
N PHE A 107 10.01 -18.32 -10.35
CA PHE A 107 9.44 -17.93 -11.63
C PHE A 107 8.02 -18.47 -11.81
N ASN A 108 7.79 -19.75 -11.49
CA ASN A 108 6.46 -20.35 -11.58
C ASN A 108 5.44 -19.62 -10.68
N ALA A 109 5.80 -19.33 -9.43
CA ALA A 109 4.91 -18.59 -8.53
C ALA A 109 4.56 -17.21 -9.10
N MET A 110 5.55 -16.45 -9.56
CA MET A 110 5.35 -15.14 -10.20
C MET A 110 4.51 -15.24 -11.48
N LEU A 111 4.72 -16.29 -12.29
CA LEU A 111 3.97 -16.51 -13.52
C LEU A 111 2.50 -16.82 -13.22
N GLU A 112 2.21 -17.71 -12.27
CA GLU A 112 0.84 -18.02 -11.86
C GLU A 112 0.12 -16.77 -11.34
N HIS A 113 0.78 -15.93 -10.55
CA HIS A 113 0.23 -14.64 -10.11
C HIS A 113 -0.22 -13.73 -11.27
N THR A 114 0.36 -13.86 -12.48
CA THR A 114 -0.08 -13.07 -13.65
C THR A 114 -1.45 -13.51 -14.22
N PHE A 115 -1.98 -14.64 -13.75
CA PHE A 115 -3.30 -15.17 -14.11
C PHE A 115 -4.30 -15.10 -12.95
N CYS A 116 -3.88 -14.63 -11.78
CA CYS A 116 -4.69 -14.56 -10.57
C CYS A 116 -5.29 -13.18 -10.35
N SER A 117 -6.46 -13.16 -9.70
CA SER A 117 -7.02 -11.91 -9.17
C SER A 117 -6.30 -11.50 -7.89
N ARG A 118 -6.26 -10.19 -7.65
CA ARG A 118 -5.71 -9.63 -6.42
C ARG A 118 -6.77 -9.58 -5.33
N ASN A 119 -6.38 -9.95 -4.12
CA ASN A 119 -7.16 -9.78 -2.91
C ASN A 119 -6.51 -8.77 -1.97
N PHE A 120 -7.31 -8.09 -1.16
CA PHE A 120 -6.83 -7.03 -0.28
C PHE A 120 -7.32 -7.20 1.15
N GLY A 121 -6.37 -7.11 2.08
CA GLY A 121 -6.61 -6.97 3.51
C GLY A 121 -6.10 -5.60 3.98
N ARG A 122 -6.61 -5.10 5.10
CA ARG A 122 -6.31 -3.74 5.53
C ARG A 122 -6.39 -3.55 7.04
N SER A 123 -5.51 -2.70 7.57
CA SER A 123 -5.59 -2.08 8.90
C SER A 123 -5.72 -0.56 8.72
N TYR A 124 -6.77 0.04 9.27
CA TYR A 124 -7.10 1.46 9.05
C TYR A 124 -7.74 2.10 10.27
N GLY A 125 -7.67 3.42 10.39
CA GLY A 125 -8.27 4.11 11.54
C GLY A 125 -7.57 3.74 12.85
N ASP A 126 -8.34 3.47 13.88
CA ASP A 126 -7.87 3.10 15.21
C ASP A 126 -8.00 1.60 15.53
N PRO A 127 -6.92 0.88 15.23
CA PRO A 127 -6.97 0.20 13.95
C PRO A 127 -8.18 -0.75 13.85
N HIS A 128 -9.06 -0.49 12.90
CA HIS A 128 -9.99 -1.46 12.36
C HIS A 128 -9.30 -2.33 11.31
N LEU A 129 -9.62 -3.62 11.29
CA LEU A 129 -9.04 -4.57 10.35
C LEU A 129 -10.12 -5.22 9.49
N ARG A 130 -9.76 -5.45 8.23
CA ARG A 130 -10.50 -6.25 7.25
C ARG A 130 -9.56 -7.32 6.71
N SER A 131 -9.89 -8.58 6.94
CA SER A 131 -9.12 -9.73 6.44
C SER A 131 -9.21 -9.85 4.92
N TYR A 132 -8.42 -10.76 4.36
CA TYR A 132 -8.49 -11.14 2.95
C TYR A 132 -9.86 -11.76 2.60
N ASP A 133 -10.48 -12.51 3.51
CA ASP A 133 -11.80 -13.10 3.29
C ASP A 133 -12.95 -12.21 3.80
N ARG A 134 -12.67 -10.90 3.94
CA ARG A 134 -13.63 -9.82 4.23
C ARG A 134 -14.23 -9.83 5.63
N ALA A 135 -13.68 -10.63 6.55
CA ALA A 135 -14.03 -10.56 7.95
C ALA A 135 -13.50 -9.24 8.55
N THR A 136 -14.29 -8.58 9.40
CA THR A 136 -13.93 -7.25 9.96
C THR A 136 -14.02 -7.21 11.47
N TYR A 137 -13.08 -6.51 12.11
CA TYR A 137 -13.00 -6.37 13.57
C TYR A 137 -12.22 -5.11 13.98
N SER A 138 -12.35 -4.71 15.24
CA SER A 138 -11.57 -3.61 15.82
C SER A 138 -10.37 -4.17 16.57
N PHE A 139 -9.20 -3.70 16.18
CA PHE A 139 -7.83 -4.03 16.58
C PHE A 139 -7.24 -3.28 17.77
N GLN A 140 -8.03 -2.84 18.75
CA GLN A 140 -7.65 -1.75 19.69
C GLN A 140 -6.58 -2.18 20.71
N THR A 141 -5.35 -2.43 20.27
CA THR A 141 -4.27 -2.99 21.07
C THR A 141 -3.02 -2.11 21.04
N VAL A 142 -2.08 -2.38 21.96
CA VAL A 142 -0.77 -1.75 21.99
C VAL A 142 0.29 -2.84 21.92
N GLY A 143 1.16 -2.74 20.93
CA GLY A 143 2.11 -3.78 20.61
C GLY A 143 2.61 -3.70 19.18
N GLU A 144 3.38 -4.72 18.83
CA GLU A 144 3.83 -4.99 17.48
C GLU A 144 3.25 -6.34 17.06
N PHE A 145 2.73 -6.41 15.85
CA PHE A 145 1.96 -7.57 15.41
C PHE A 145 2.26 -7.92 13.95
N ILE A 146 2.27 -9.21 13.66
CA ILE A 146 2.30 -9.73 12.29
C ILE A 146 0.96 -9.41 11.65
N LEU A 147 0.94 -8.42 10.75
CA LEU A 147 -0.27 -8.08 9.99
C LEU A 147 -0.54 -9.15 8.94
N SER A 148 0.48 -9.54 8.19
CA SER A 148 0.40 -10.65 7.23
C SER A 148 1.79 -11.19 6.92
N LYS A 149 1.92 -12.51 6.84
CA LYS A 149 3.16 -13.23 6.55
C LYS A 149 2.85 -14.39 5.62
N LYS A 150 3.73 -14.62 4.64
CA LYS A 150 3.66 -15.79 3.74
C LYS A 150 4.62 -16.87 4.21
N SER A 151 4.25 -18.13 4.01
CA SER A 151 5.04 -19.30 4.45
C SER A 151 6.36 -19.51 3.70
N ASP A 152 6.53 -18.89 2.53
CA ASP A 152 7.74 -18.97 1.70
C ASP A 152 8.91 -18.12 2.23
N GLY A 153 8.66 -17.23 3.20
CA GLY A 153 9.67 -16.35 3.80
C GLY A 153 10.06 -15.12 2.95
N LEU A 154 9.43 -14.90 1.80
CA LEU A 154 9.70 -13.75 0.93
C LEU A 154 8.81 -12.53 1.24
N PHE A 155 7.75 -12.75 2.01
CA PHE A 155 6.76 -11.72 2.32
C PHE A 155 6.42 -11.71 3.82
N GLU A 156 6.58 -10.55 4.45
CA GLU A 156 6.04 -10.27 5.77
C GLU A 156 5.76 -8.77 5.94
N VAL A 157 4.65 -8.45 6.61
CA VAL A 157 4.24 -7.10 7.00
C VAL A 157 3.87 -7.15 8.48
N GLN A 158 4.51 -6.30 9.28
CA GLN A 158 4.26 -6.09 10.70
C GLN A 158 3.77 -4.66 10.93
N THR A 159 2.90 -4.47 11.92
CA THR A 159 2.41 -3.15 12.33
C THR A 159 2.73 -2.89 13.80
N ARG A 160 3.13 -1.66 14.11
CA ARG A 160 3.29 -1.17 15.48
C ARG A 160 2.10 -0.30 15.83
N GLN A 161 1.36 -0.69 16.85
CA GLN A 161 0.21 0.03 17.37
C GLN A 161 0.57 0.72 18.68
N ARG A 162 0.30 2.03 18.75
CA ARG A 162 0.61 2.85 19.92
C ARG A 162 -0.66 3.49 20.46
N ALA A 163 -0.76 3.56 21.79
CA ALA A 163 -1.84 4.26 22.47
C ALA A 163 -1.95 5.73 22.05
N GLN A 164 -3.19 6.16 21.83
CA GLN A 164 -3.65 7.52 21.62
C GLN A 164 -4.62 7.86 22.76
N GLY A 165 -4.07 8.16 23.93
CA GLY A 165 -4.85 8.29 25.18
C GLY A 165 -5.06 6.93 25.86
N ASP A 166 -6.17 6.77 26.58
CA ASP A 166 -6.44 5.56 27.38
C ASP A 166 -7.18 4.44 26.64
N ASN A 167 -7.90 4.78 25.56
CA ASN A 167 -8.93 3.90 24.99
C ASN A 167 -8.79 3.63 23.49
N PHE A 168 -7.91 4.36 22.80
CA PHE A 168 -7.69 4.20 21.36
C PHE A 168 -6.23 3.96 21.06
N SER A 169 -5.93 3.14 20.06
CA SER A 169 -4.58 3.00 19.51
C SER A 169 -4.56 3.36 18.03
N LEU A 170 -3.38 3.70 17.51
CA LEU A 170 -3.17 4.00 16.11
C LEU A 170 -1.95 3.26 15.61
N ASN A 171 -1.94 2.87 14.33
CA ASN A 171 -0.73 2.34 13.70
C ASN A 171 0.33 3.46 13.61
N ALA A 172 1.40 3.34 14.38
CA ALA A 172 2.50 4.29 14.45
C ALA A 172 3.64 3.96 13.48
N ALA A 173 3.79 2.69 13.09
CA ALA A 173 4.82 2.24 12.16
C ALA A 173 4.43 0.94 11.44
N VAL A 174 5.10 0.66 10.32
CA VAL A 174 5.01 -0.58 9.54
C VAL A 174 6.42 -1.08 9.30
N ALA A 175 6.67 -2.38 9.49
CA ALA A 175 7.92 -3.03 9.11
C ALA A 175 7.63 -4.17 8.15
N MET A 176 8.47 -4.35 7.14
CA MET A 176 8.21 -5.23 6.02
C MET A 176 9.48 -6.03 5.67
N ASN A 177 9.31 -7.30 5.36
CA ASN A 177 10.31 -8.12 4.67
C ASN A 177 9.93 -8.14 3.19
N VAL A 178 10.72 -7.45 2.37
CA VAL A 178 10.53 -7.35 0.92
C VAL A 178 11.54 -8.27 0.22
N ALA A 179 11.22 -9.57 0.17
CA ALA A 179 12.07 -10.61 -0.41
C ALA A 179 13.52 -10.61 0.11
N GLY A 180 13.71 -10.31 1.40
CA GLY A 180 15.02 -10.21 2.06
C GLY A 180 15.39 -8.79 2.49
N ASP A 181 14.79 -7.76 1.90
CA ASP A 181 15.01 -6.37 2.33
C ASP A 181 14.12 -6.00 3.52
N ARG A 182 14.73 -5.63 4.65
CA ARG A 182 14.00 -5.14 5.82
C ARG A 182 13.69 -3.66 5.66
N LEU A 183 12.44 -3.35 5.34
CA LEU A 183 11.97 -1.99 5.11
C LEU A 183 11.02 -1.55 6.22
N CYS A 184 11.32 -0.44 6.89
CA CYS A 184 10.48 0.13 7.94
C CYS A 184 9.99 1.54 7.55
N PHE A 185 8.73 1.83 7.87
CA PHE A 185 8.12 3.15 7.79
C PHE A 185 7.65 3.58 9.18
N TYR A 186 8.15 4.72 9.67
CA TYR A 186 7.80 5.27 10.98
C TYR A 186 7.05 6.60 10.84
N ALA A 187 5.73 6.59 11.08
CA ALA A 187 4.94 7.82 11.20
C ALA A 187 5.21 8.56 12.52
N ALA A 188 5.55 7.79 13.56
CA ALA A 188 6.00 8.27 14.87
C ALA A 188 7.10 7.35 15.42
N ASP A 189 7.71 7.76 16.54
CA ASP A 189 8.61 6.91 17.34
C ASP A 189 9.78 6.33 16.53
N LYS A 190 10.43 7.20 15.75
CA LYS A 190 11.59 6.83 14.95
C LYS A 190 12.69 6.22 15.84
N PRO A 191 13.38 5.17 15.37
CA PRO A 191 14.38 4.42 16.14
C PRO A 191 15.69 5.21 16.35
N ASP A 192 15.80 6.39 15.76
CA ASP A 192 16.97 7.24 15.70
C ASP A 192 16.55 8.73 15.79
N ASP A 193 17.53 9.63 15.76
CA ASP A 193 17.29 11.09 15.83
C ASP A 193 17.14 11.74 14.43
N ILE A 194 16.88 10.93 13.39
CA ILE A 194 16.84 11.37 11.99
C ILE A 194 15.37 11.59 11.57
N GLN A 195 14.97 12.86 11.48
CA GLN A 195 13.57 13.24 11.23
C GLN A 195 13.22 13.47 9.76
N GLN A 196 14.22 13.58 8.88
CA GLN A 196 14.09 13.99 7.49
C GLN A 196 13.33 12.96 6.63
N THR A 197 13.40 11.69 7.01
CA THR A 197 12.72 10.59 6.31
C THR A 197 12.00 9.68 7.31
N PRO A 198 10.81 9.14 6.97
CA PRO A 198 10.17 8.10 7.75
C PRO A 198 10.73 6.68 7.44
N LEU A 199 11.49 6.52 6.36
CA LEU A 199 11.92 5.20 5.86
C LEU A 199 13.28 4.78 6.40
N ARG A 200 13.40 3.49 6.77
CA ARG A 200 14.68 2.80 7.02
C ARG A 200 14.74 1.53 6.19
N LEU A 201 15.85 1.32 5.50
CA LEU A 201 16.17 0.09 4.79
C LEU A 201 17.35 -0.57 5.51
N ASN A 202 17.14 -1.79 6.01
CA ASN A 202 18.13 -2.55 6.78
C ASN A 202 18.70 -1.74 7.95
N GLY A 203 17.83 -0.98 8.65
CA GLY A 203 18.19 -0.12 9.78
C GLY A 203 18.78 1.25 9.40
N MET A 204 19.05 1.50 8.12
CA MET A 204 19.63 2.75 7.65
C MET A 204 18.58 3.68 7.05
N PRO A 205 18.56 4.99 7.38
CA PRO A 205 17.62 5.92 6.79
C PRO A 205 17.84 6.07 5.29
N ILE A 206 16.76 6.05 4.50
CA ILE A 206 16.81 6.29 3.05
C ILE A 206 15.99 7.51 2.67
N GLN A 207 16.45 8.23 1.66
CA GLN A 207 15.74 9.37 1.07
C GLN A 207 15.38 9.03 -0.37
N LEU A 208 14.11 9.25 -0.73
CA LEU A 208 13.68 9.18 -2.12
C LEU A 208 14.10 10.48 -2.83
N GLN A 209 14.93 10.35 -3.86
CA GLN A 209 15.35 11.48 -4.72
C GLN A 209 14.34 11.74 -5.86
N GLY A 210 13.52 10.73 -6.19
CA GLY A 210 12.45 10.81 -7.16
C GLY A 210 11.15 10.19 -6.63
N ARG A 211 10.28 9.77 -7.55
CA ARG A 211 9.01 9.10 -7.20
C ARG A 211 9.16 7.61 -6.90
N SER A 212 10.30 7.01 -7.24
CA SER A 212 10.53 5.58 -7.05
C SER A 212 11.90 5.34 -6.42
N TYR A 213 12.02 4.26 -5.64
CA TYR A 213 13.26 3.77 -5.04
C TYR A 213 13.34 2.26 -5.18
N TYR A 214 14.46 1.78 -5.71
CA TYR A 214 14.71 0.37 -5.99
C TYR A 214 15.34 -0.31 -4.78
N LEU A 215 14.74 -1.42 -4.35
CA LEU A 215 15.25 -2.24 -3.25
C LEU A 215 16.25 -3.29 -3.78
N PRO A 216 17.30 -3.62 -3.01
CA PRO A 216 18.33 -4.58 -3.41
C PRO A 216 17.80 -5.93 -3.92
N HIS A 217 16.72 -6.47 -3.36
CA HIS A 217 16.13 -7.75 -3.74
C HIS A 217 14.96 -7.60 -4.74
N GLY A 218 14.91 -6.49 -5.49
CA GLY A 218 14.02 -6.34 -6.65
C GLY A 218 12.65 -5.70 -6.35
N GLY A 219 12.34 -5.42 -5.08
CA GLY A 219 11.18 -4.61 -4.72
C GLY A 219 11.32 -3.14 -5.12
N VAL A 220 10.21 -2.41 -5.11
CA VAL A 220 10.17 -0.98 -5.46
C VAL A 220 9.26 -0.22 -4.50
N ILE A 221 9.75 0.91 -3.99
CA ILE A 221 8.95 1.89 -3.25
C ILE A 221 8.54 2.98 -4.21
N ARG A 222 7.25 3.30 -4.29
CA ARG A 222 6.71 4.42 -5.07
C ARG A 222 6.02 5.43 -4.16
N LEU A 223 6.36 6.70 -4.30
CA LEU A 223 5.74 7.82 -3.61
C LEU A 223 4.63 8.42 -4.49
N ASP A 224 3.39 8.34 -4.00
CA ASP A 224 2.21 8.96 -4.62
C ASP A 224 1.60 10.00 -3.67
N GLY A 225 1.84 11.28 -3.98
CA GLY A 225 1.51 12.39 -3.08
C GLY A 225 2.24 12.26 -1.75
N ARG A 226 1.51 11.79 -0.72
CA ARG A 226 2.03 11.54 0.63
C ARG A 226 2.09 10.05 1.01
N ASN A 227 1.56 9.18 0.14
CA ASN A 227 1.39 7.75 0.36
C ASN A 227 2.50 6.97 -0.32
N TYR A 228 2.82 5.80 0.22
CA TYR A 228 3.86 4.93 -0.32
C TYR A 228 3.23 3.64 -0.79
N THR A 229 3.49 3.22 -2.02
CA THR A 229 3.21 1.87 -2.51
C THR A 229 4.52 1.10 -2.53
N ILE A 230 4.61 0.03 -1.76
CA ILE A 230 5.73 -0.91 -1.78
C ILE A 230 5.27 -2.11 -2.61
N ALA A 231 5.95 -2.38 -3.72
CA ALA A 231 5.69 -3.52 -4.59
C ALA A 231 6.80 -4.56 -4.41
N TRP A 232 6.42 -5.79 -4.11
CA TRP A 232 7.34 -6.92 -3.97
C TRP A 232 7.81 -7.39 -5.34
N PRO A 233 9.01 -7.99 -5.44
CA PRO A 233 9.45 -8.62 -6.68
C PRO A 233 8.57 -9.79 -7.10
N THR A 234 7.86 -10.41 -6.15
CA THR A 234 6.92 -11.53 -6.32
C THR A 234 5.49 -11.08 -6.67
N GLY A 235 5.19 -9.78 -6.56
CA GLY A 235 3.97 -9.16 -7.05
C GLY A 235 3.00 -8.67 -5.97
N GLU A 236 3.17 -9.08 -4.72
CA GLU A 236 2.43 -8.54 -3.58
C GLU A 236 2.67 -7.03 -3.42
N THR A 237 1.75 -6.34 -2.74
CA THR A 237 1.84 -4.88 -2.55
C THR A 237 1.46 -4.48 -1.13
N THR A 238 2.04 -3.38 -0.65
CA THR A 238 1.57 -2.68 0.55
C THR A 238 1.44 -1.20 0.26
N VAL A 239 0.26 -0.63 0.50
CA VAL A 239 0.04 0.82 0.51
C VAL A 239 0.09 1.31 1.93
N VAL A 240 1.06 2.18 2.23
CA VAL A 240 1.14 2.96 3.46
C VAL A 240 0.50 4.32 3.21
N ASP A 241 -0.73 4.46 3.67
CA ASP A 241 -1.51 5.70 3.58
C ASP A 241 -1.24 6.57 4.82
N VAL A 242 -0.50 7.66 4.63
CA VAL A 242 0.02 8.49 5.71
C VAL A 242 -1.07 9.45 6.19
N ARG A 243 -1.46 9.34 7.45
CA ARG A 243 -2.54 10.10 8.06
C ARG A 243 -2.04 10.95 9.23
N SER A 244 -2.93 11.81 9.71
CA SER A 244 -2.69 12.66 10.88
C SER A 244 -3.98 12.84 11.66
N SER A 245 -3.90 12.70 12.97
CA SER A 245 -4.98 13.06 13.90
C SER A 245 -4.40 13.94 15.01
N GLY A 246 -4.87 15.18 15.09
CA GLY A 246 -4.23 16.22 15.92
C GLY A 246 -2.78 16.48 15.52
N SER A 247 -1.87 16.50 16.48
CA SER A 247 -0.44 16.73 16.27
C SER A 247 0.37 15.47 15.94
N ARG A 248 -0.26 14.29 15.85
CA ARG A 248 0.42 13.00 15.69
C ARG A 248 0.10 12.35 14.35
N GLY A 249 1.14 11.84 13.69
CA GLY A 249 1.03 11.02 12.49
C GLY A 249 0.66 9.58 12.83
N PHE A 250 -0.08 8.94 11.94
CA PHE A 250 -0.37 7.50 11.94
C PHE A 250 -0.51 7.01 10.51
N VAL A 251 -0.70 5.71 10.30
CA VAL A 251 -0.84 5.12 8.96
C VAL A 251 -2.03 4.19 8.86
N ASN A 252 -2.67 4.17 7.69
CA ASN A 252 -3.44 3.01 7.28
C ASN A 252 -2.53 2.12 6.42
N VAL A 253 -2.72 0.81 6.50
CA VAL A 253 -1.92 -0.19 5.79
C VAL A 253 -2.84 -1.08 5.00
N THR A 254 -2.75 -1.05 3.67
CA THR A 254 -3.50 -1.94 2.77
C THR A 254 -2.54 -2.90 2.12
N VAL A 255 -2.77 -4.19 2.29
CA VAL A 255 -1.92 -5.27 1.77
C VAL A 255 -2.66 -5.96 0.63
N GLY A 256 -2.02 -6.06 -0.54
CA GLY A 256 -2.54 -6.73 -1.72
C GLY A 256 -1.76 -8.01 -2.01
N ILE A 257 -2.47 -9.13 -2.08
CA ILE A 257 -1.97 -10.48 -2.35
C ILE A 257 -2.72 -11.09 -3.54
N PHE A 258 -2.49 -12.37 -3.84
CA PHE A 258 -3.18 -13.09 -4.93
C PHE A 258 -4.13 -14.18 -4.39
N ASP A 259 -5.30 -14.31 -5.02
CA ASP A 259 -6.31 -15.32 -4.64
C ASP A 259 -5.86 -16.77 -4.84
N CYS A 260 -4.79 -16.99 -5.62
CA CYS A 260 -4.24 -18.32 -5.86
C CYS A 260 -3.26 -18.79 -4.78
N ASP A 261 -2.79 -17.90 -3.90
CA ASP A 261 -1.94 -18.23 -2.75
C ASP A 261 -2.77 -18.65 -1.53
N ARG A 262 -3.80 -19.48 -1.73
CA ARG A 262 -4.72 -19.84 -0.65
C ARG A 262 -4.01 -20.61 0.45
N ASN A 263 -4.32 -20.29 1.70
CA ASN A 263 -3.72 -20.90 2.90
C ASN A 263 -2.19 -20.74 2.99
N GLN A 264 -1.58 -19.84 2.22
CA GLN A 264 -0.16 -19.54 2.33
C GLN A 264 0.13 -18.35 3.25
N PHE A 265 -0.92 -17.63 3.64
CA PHE A 265 -0.81 -16.45 4.48
C PHE A 265 -1.28 -16.74 5.90
N GLU A 266 -0.70 -15.99 6.83
CA GLU A 266 -1.08 -15.98 8.23
C GLU A 266 -0.87 -14.56 8.81
N GLY A 267 -1.62 -14.20 9.84
CA GLY A 267 -1.52 -12.89 10.47
C GLY A 267 -2.89 -12.34 10.87
N LEU A 268 -2.89 -11.09 11.30
CA LEU A 268 -4.11 -10.36 11.62
C LEU A 268 -5.07 -10.18 10.42
N LEU A 269 -4.59 -10.35 9.18
CA LEU A 269 -5.40 -10.29 7.96
C LEU A 269 -5.97 -11.64 7.51
N GLY A 270 -5.85 -12.69 8.32
CA GLY A 270 -6.41 -14.01 8.01
C GLY A 270 -5.53 -14.87 7.12
N ASN A 271 -6.10 -15.94 6.58
CA ASN A 271 -5.37 -17.03 5.89
C ASN A 271 -5.56 -17.07 4.36
N ASN A 272 -6.45 -16.21 3.83
CA ASN A 272 -6.76 -16.12 2.40
C ASN A 272 -7.33 -17.44 1.84
N ASN A 273 -8.24 -18.09 2.54
CA ASN A 273 -8.81 -19.37 2.14
C ASN A 273 -10.24 -19.26 1.58
N SER A 274 -10.77 -18.04 1.47
CA SER A 274 -12.16 -17.73 1.09
C SER A 274 -13.23 -18.02 2.15
N PHE A 275 -12.84 -18.28 3.40
CA PHE A 275 -13.73 -18.57 4.53
C PHE A 275 -13.52 -17.60 5.69
N ALA A 276 -14.27 -16.49 5.68
CA ALA A 276 -14.25 -15.44 6.70
C ALA A 276 -14.43 -15.92 8.17
N GLU A 277 -15.03 -17.09 8.37
CA GLU A 277 -15.37 -17.60 9.70
C GLU A 277 -14.15 -18.11 10.48
N ASP A 278 -13.08 -18.50 9.79
CA ASP A 278 -11.88 -19.06 10.42
C ASP A 278 -10.69 -18.09 10.50
N ASP A 279 -10.78 -16.94 9.84
CA ASP A 279 -9.74 -15.90 9.82
C ASP A 279 -9.29 -15.43 11.21
N PHE A 280 -10.19 -15.52 12.20
CA PHE A 280 -9.94 -15.06 13.57
C PHE A 280 -9.90 -16.18 14.60
N ASN A 281 -9.64 -17.40 14.15
CA ASN A 281 -9.40 -18.51 15.06
C ASN A 281 -8.01 -18.39 15.69
N SER A 282 -7.96 -18.51 17.02
CA SER A 282 -6.70 -18.52 17.76
C SER A 282 -5.88 -19.76 17.41
N ARG A 283 -4.56 -19.58 17.26
CA ARG A 283 -3.60 -20.68 17.09
C ARG A 283 -3.55 -21.60 18.31
N SER A 284 -3.89 -21.07 19.49
CA SER A 284 -3.81 -21.79 20.76
C SER A 284 -4.94 -22.81 20.99
N ASN A 285 -5.74 -23.16 19.96
CA ASN A 285 -6.94 -24.02 20.06
C ASN A 285 -7.97 -23.55 21.11
N MET A 286 -7.87 -22.30 21.57
CA MET A 286 -8.89 -21.68 22.40
C MET A 286 -10.11 -21.38 21.55
N PRO A 287 -11.28 -21.98 21.86
CA PRO A 287 -12.49 -21.73 21.10
C PRO A 287 -12.80 -20.24 21.11
N ARG A 288 -13.06 -19.68 19.93
CA ARG A 288 -13.75 -18.38 19.82
C ARG A 288 -15.06 -18.49 20.60
N PRO A 289 -15.52 -17.46 21.33
CA PRO A 289 -16.78 -17.54 22.06
C PRO A 289 -17.94 -17.95 21.13
N ASN A 290 -18.64 -19.03 21.49
CA ASN A 290 -19.58 -19.78 20.65
C ASN A 290 -20.86 -19.01 20.24
N ASN A 291 -21.04 -17.80 20.74
CA ASN A 291 -22.22 -16.93 20.56
C ASN A 291 -22.00 -15.79 19.55
N ILE A 292 -20.88 -15.75 18.84
CA ILE A 292 -20.55 -14.66 17.90
C ILE A 292 -20.30 -15.24 16.51
N ALA A 293 -21.31 -15.88 15.93
CA ALA A 293 -21.39 -15.99 14.49
C ALA A 293 -21.64 -14.58 13.94
N ALA A 294 -20.61 -13.95 13.37
CA ALA A 294 -20.73 -12.72 12.60
C ALA A 294 -21.28 -11.46 13.33
N ILE A 295 -20.85 -11.14 14.56
CA ILE A 295 -20.84 -9.72 14.99
C ILE A 295 -19.63 -9.03 14.38
N SER A 296 -19.68 -8.82 13.07
CA SER A 296 -18.84 -7.83 12.41
C SER A 296 -19.33 -6.43 12.85
N ILE A 297 -18.46 -5.43 12.80
CA ILE A 297 -18.91 -4.04 12.99
C ILE A 297 -20.05 -3.70 12.00
N ALA A 298 -20.11 -4.39 10.85
CA ALA A 298 -21.19 -4.28 9.87
C ALA A 298 -22.54 -4.83 10.35
N SER A 299 -22.60 -5.93 11.11
CA SER A 299 -23.88 -6.49 11.59
C SER A 299 -24.44 -5.75 12.81
N ALA A 300 -23.63 -4.99 13.55
CA ALA A 300 -24.11 -4.05 14.56
C ALA A 300 -25.05 -2.96 13.97
N TYR A 301 -25.04 -2.75 12.66
CA TYR A 301 -25.96 -1.85 11.94
C TYR A 301 -27.21 -2.53 11.38
N ALA A 302 -27.28 -3.86 11.40
CA ALA A 302 -28.35 -4.61 10.74
C ALA A 302 -29.55 -4.94 11.66
N PHE A 303 -29.42 -4.82 12.99
CA PHE A 303 -30.44 -5.29 13.94
C PHE A 303 -30.93 -4.18 14.88
N ASP A 304 -32.20 -3.79 14.75
CA ASP A 304 -32.83 -2.67 15.46
C ASP A 304 -33.85 -3.13 16.54
N SER A 305 -33.46 -4.08 17.41
CA SER A 305 -34.30 -4.47 18.56
C SER A 305 -33.58 -4.30 19.89
N ARG A 306 -34.30 -3.81 20.91
CA ARG A 306 -33.73 -3.44 22.22
C ARG A 306 -33.18 -4.63 23.01
N ASP A 307 -33.81 -5.79 22.94
CA ASP A 307 -33.33 -6.99 23.63
C ASP A 307 -32.14 -7.64 22.91
N ALA A 308 -32.12 -7.59 21.57
CA ALA A 308 -30.93 -7.94 20.80
C ALA A 308 -29.79 -6.95 21.10
N SER A 309 -30.07 -5.67 21.33
CA SER A 309 -29.03 -4.66 21.59
C SER A 309 -28.22 -4.92 22.86
N GLN A 310 -28.83 -5.43 23.94
CA GLN A 310 -28.09 -5.74 25.18
C GLN A 310 -27.28 -7.04 25.07
N LEU A 311 -27.85 -8.09 24.47
CA LEU A 311 -27.12 -9.33 24.20
C LEU A 311 -25.95 -9.09 23.23
N ASN A 312 -26.16 -8.24 22.22
CA ASN A 312 -25.13 -7.83 21.28
C ASN A 312 -24.02 -7.02 21.99
N GLN A 313 -24.34 -6.15 22.96
CA GLN A 313 -23.33 -5.39 23.70
C GLN A 313 -22.38 -6.28 24.53
N PHE A 314 -22.92 -7.26 25.27
CA PHE A 314 -22.06 -8.18 26.04
C PHE A 314 -21.23 -9.07 25.12
N ALA A 315 -21.83 -9.61 24.06
CA ALA A 315 -21.13 -10.42 23.07
C ALA A 315 -20.04 -9.62 22.33
N GLU A 316 -20.29 -8.36 21.98
CA GLU A 316 -19.29 -7.46 21.40
C GLU A 316 -18.11 -7.24 22.37
N GLN A 317 -18.37 -7.00 23.65
CA GLN A 317 -17.30 -6.79 24.62
C GLN A 317 -16.45 -8.04 24.84
N GLU A 318 -17.08 -9.21 24.95
CA GLU A 318 -16.35 -10.48 25.03
C GLU A 318 -15.52 -10.73 23.76
N TYR A 319 -16.08 -10.41 22.60
CA TYR A 319 -15.38 -10.52 21.33
C TYR A 319 -14.13 -9.64 21.27
N GLN A 320 -14.29 -8.36 21.64
CA GLN A 320 -13.19 -7.40 21.65
C GLN A 320 -12.12 -7.81 22.67
N ALA A 321 -12.52 -8.36 23.82
CA ALA A 321 -11.59 -8.89 24.80
C ALA A 321 -10.82 -10.12 24.28
N TYR A 322 -11.48 -11.02 23.55
CA TYR A 322 -10.81 -12.13 22.87
C TYR A 322 -9.80 -11.62 21.83
N MET A 323 -10.19 -10.64 21.01
CA MET A 323 -9.34 -10.03 20.00
C MET A 323 -8.09 -9.38 20.62
N ALA A 324 -8.28 -8.54 21.64
CA ALA A 324 -7.20 -7.79 22.28
C ALA A 324 -6.27 -8.65 23.15
N LYS A 325 -6.70 -9.86 23.52
CA LYS A 325 -5.91 -10.79 24.35
C LYS A 325 -5.48 -12.00 23.54
N ASN A 326 -6.32 -13.03 23.47
CA ASN A 326 -5.94 -14.32 22.91
C ASN A 326 -5.46 -14.21 21.46
N PHE A 327 -6.24 -13.55 20.61
CA PHE A 327 -5.89 -13.41 19.20
C PHE A 327 -4.67 -12.49 19.02
N ALA A 328 -4.60 -11.38 19.77
CA ALA A 328 -3.43 -10.49 19.75
C ALA A 328 -2.13 -11.22 20.09
N GLU A 329 -2.16 -12.14 21.05
CA GLU A 329 -0.97 -12.90 21.46
C GLU A 329 -0.47 -13.89 20.42
N ASP A 330 -1.36 -14.48 19.61
CA ASP A 330 -0.96 -15.41 18.55
C ASP A 330 -0.12 -14.74 17.45
N TRP A 331 -0.29 -13.42 17.29
CA TRP A 331 0.34 -12.59 16.26
C TRP A 331 1.30 -11.57 16.82
N ARG A 332 1.50 -11.53 18.14
CA ARG A 332 2.41 -10.57 18.77
C ARG A 332 3.84 -10.87 18.35
N VAL A 333 4.50 -9.83 17.87
CA VAL A 333 5.92 -9.83 17.54
C VAL A 333 6.74 -9.87 18.83
N ASN A 334 7.84 -10.61 18.80
CA ASN A 334 8.81 -10.74 19.88
C ASN A 334 10.22 -10.38 19.38
N ASP A 335 11.18 -10.32 20.30
CA ASP A 335 12.55 -9.86 19.99
C ASP A 335 13.29 -10.77 18.98
N GLN A 336 12.79 -11.98 18.71
CA GLN A 336 13.39 -12.92 17.75
C GLN A 336 12.84 -12.76 16.33
N ASN A 337 11.59 -12.29 16.18
CA ASN A 337 10.92 -12.20 14.88
C ASN A 337 10.57 -10.76 14.46
N THR A 338 10.91 -9.76 15.27
CA THR A 338 10.66 -8.36 14.92
C THR A 338 11.43 -7.90 13.70
N LEU A 339 10.74 -7.18 12.83
CA LEU A 339 11.33 -6.47 11.70
C LEU A 339 11.60 -4.99 12.02
N PHE A 340 11.17 -4.50 13.19
CA PHE A 340 11.39 -3.11 13.57
C PHE A 340 12.81 -2.86 14.05
N ASP A 341 13.29 -1.65 13.79
CA ASP A 341 14.46 -1.08 14.45
C ASP A 341 14.08 -0.50 15.82
N TYR A 342 15.03 -0.52 16.75
CA TYR A 342 14.89 -0.06 18.13
C TYR A 342 16.03 0.89 18.51
N ARG A 343 15.73 1.85 19.39
CA ARG A 343 16.76 2.65 20.07
C ARG A 343 17.63 1.75 20.95
N PRO A 344 18.88 2.14 21.24
CA PRO A 344 19.73 1.40 22.18
C PRO A 344 19.00 1.13 23.50
N GLY A 345 18.94 -0.15 23.89
CA GLY A 345 18.27 -0.60 25.12
C GLY A 345 16.75 -0.76 25.04
N ALA A 346 16.11 -0.42 23.91
CA ALA A 346 14.70 -0.70 23.67
C ALA A 346 14.49 -2.06 22.99
N THR A 347 13.36 -2.70 23.28
CA THR A 347 12.92 -3.97 22.69
C THR A 347 11.42 -3.92 22.38
N THR A 348 10.84 -5.03 21.90
CA THR A 348 9.39 -5.16 21.70
C THR A 348 8.58 -4.87 22.98
N ALA A 349 9.18 -5.08 24.16
CA ALA A 349 8.56 -4.83 25.45
C ALA A 349 8.24 -3.35 25.67
N ASN A 350 9.05 -2.43 25.13
CA ASN A 350 8.82 -0.98 25.26
C ASN A 350 7.59 -0.50 24.46
N TYR A 351 7.12 -1.30 23.53
CA TYR A 351 5.98 -0.99 22.66
C TYR A 351 4.75 -1.84 22.98
N THR A 352 4.80 -2.65 24.05
CA THR A 352 3.74 -3.59 24.42
C THR A 352 3.04 -3.15 25.70
N ASP A 353 1.70 -3.01 25.63
CA ASP A 353 0.84 -2.86 26.81
C ASP A 353 -0.32 -3.86 26.70
N ARG A 354 -0.20 -4.97 27.44
CA ARG A 354 -1.20 -6.06 27.49
C ARG A 354 -2.45 -5.70 28.30
N SER A 355 -2.44 -4.57 29.00
CA SER A 355 -3.62 -4.06 29.70
C SER A 355 -4.56 -3.25 28.79
N PHE A 356 -4.12 -2.97 27.56
CA PHE A 356 -4.86 -2.19 26.58
C PHE A 356 -5.83 -3.07 25.77
N PRO A 357 -7.06 -2.58 25.46
CA PRO A 357 -7.63 -1.32 25.87
C PRO A 357 -8.22 -1.40 27.29
N ARG A 358 -8.17 -0.30 28.03
CA ARG A 358 -8.71 -0.24 29.40
C ARG A 358 -10.24 -0.20 29.40
N VAL A 359 -10.84 0.34 28.33
CA VAL A 359 -12.27 0.43 28.12
C VAL A 359 -12.59 0.03 26.68
N TYR A 360 -13.54 -0.89 26.51
CA TYR A 360 -14.06 -1.26 25.19
C TYR A 360 -15.18 -0.30 24.80
N MET A 361 -14.89 0.57 23.83
CA MET A 361 -15.87 1.46 23.24
C MET A 361 -16.58 0.74 22.09
N ASN A 362 -17.90 0.94 21.96
CA ASN A 362 -18.66 0.43 20.82
C ASN A 362 -19.61 1.50 20.24
N LEU A 363 -20.17 1.20 19.08
CA LEU A 363 -21.05 2.12 18.34
C LEU A 363 -22.43 2.28 18.98
N SER A 364 -22.87 1.28 19.75
CA SER A 364 -24.18 1.32 20.43
C SER A 364 -24.20 2.35 21.57
N GLN A 365 -23.05 2.58 22.19
CA GLN A 365 -22.84 3.57 23.26
C GLN A 365 -22.65 5.00 22.74
N MET A 366 -22.40 5.17 21.44
CA MET A 366 -22.21 6.48 20.82
C MET A 366 -23.52 7.27 20.83
N ASN A 367 -23.44 8.59 21.07
CA ASN A 367 -24.57 9.49 20.90
C ASN A 367 -25.21 9.31 19.51
N SER A 368 -26.54 9.15 19.45
CA SER A 368 -27.26 8.83 18.21
C SER A 368 -27.10 9.89 17.12
N GLN A 369 -27.06 11.18 17.49
CA GLN A 369 -26.85 12.27 16.55
C GLN A 369 -25.41 12.23 15.99
N SER A 370 -24.40 12.04 16.84
CA SER A 370 -23.01 11.90 16.41
C SER A 370 -22.84 10.70 15.48
N ARG A 371 -23.47 9.57 15.81
CA ARG A 371 -23.43 8.34 15.01
C ARG A 371 -24.03 8.54 13.62
N GLU A 372 -25.18 9.20 13.53
CA GLU A 372 -25.83 9.45 12.24
C GLU A 372 -25.03 10.46 11.40
N GLN A 373 -24.50 11.53 12.01
CA GLN A 373 -23.63 12.48 11.31
C GLN A 373 -22.36 11.81 10.76
N ALA A 374 -21.72 10.96 11.56
CA ALA A 374 -20.58 10.16 11.14
C ALA A 374 -20.94 9.24 9.96
N ARG A 375 -22.07 8.53 10.05
CA ARG A 375 -22.58 7.67 8.97
C ARG A 375 -22.79 8.43 7.66
N GLN A 376 -23.46 9.57 7.71
CA GLN A 376 -23.70 10.38 6.50
C GLN A 376 -22.40 10.81 5.84
N ARG A 377 -21.40 11.19 6.63
CA ARG A 377 -20.07 11.56 6.10
C ARG A 377 -19.34 10.36 5.49
N CYS A 378 -19.38 9.20 6.13
CA CYS A 378 -18.78 7.97 5.60
C CYS A 378 -19.43 7.55 4.27
N LEU A 379 -20.77 7.62 4.17
CA LEU A 379 -21.50 7.37 2.93
C LEU A 379 -21.14 8.37 1.83
N GLN A 380 -21.09 9.67 2.16
CA GLN A 380 -20.72 10.71 1.21
C GLN A 380 -19.31 10.51 0.62
N MET A 381 -18.39 9.96 1.42
CA MET A 381 -17.02 9.67 0.99
C MET A 381 -16.88 8.34 0.24
N GLY A 382 -17.96 7.57 0.09
CA GLY A 382 -17.95 6.30 -0.65
C GLY A 382 -17.32 5.13 0.09
N VAL A 383 -17.31 5.16 1.43
CA VAL A 383 -16.79 4.02 2.23
C VAL A 383 -17.65 2.79 1.98
N PRO A 384 -17.04 1.62 1.68
CA PRO A 384 -17.79 0.41 1.38
C PRO A 384 -18.53 -0.12 2.62
N ALA A 385 -19.58 -0.90 2.40
CA ALA A 385 -20.46 -1.37 3.47
C ALA A 385 -19.74 -2.20 4.54
N ASP A 386 -18.73 -2.99 4.16
CA ASP A 386 -17.91 -3.80 5.06
C ASP A 386 -16.95 -2.96 5.93
N GLU A 387 -16.54 -1.76 5.50
CA GLU A 387 -15.73 -0.83 6.31
C GLU A 387 -16.54 0.30 6.97
N MET A 388 -17.85 0.38 6.71
CA MET A 388 -18.73 1.45 7.18
C MET A 388 -18.70 1.57 8.70
N GLY A 389 -18.70 0.45 9.40
CA GLY A 389 -18.72 0.44 10.86
C GLY A 389 -17.46 1.04 11.48
N GLY A 390 -16.28 0.71 10.95
CA GLY A 390 -15.02 1.31 11.38
C GLY A 390 -14.98 2.80 11.07
N CYS A 391 -15.42 3.21 9.87
CA CYS A 391 -15.47 4.63 9.52
C CYS A 391 -16.37 5.46 10.46
N ILE A 392 -17.53 4.94 10.84
CA ILE A 392 -18.44 5.64 11.76
C ILE A 392 -17.80 5.75 13.14
N PHE A 393 -17.09 4.71 13.58
CA PHE A 393 -16.38 4.69 14.84
C PHE A 393 -15.28 5.77 14.87
N ASP A 394 -14.39 5.75 13.87
CA ASP A 394 -13.33 6.73 13.63
C ASP A 394 -13.87 8.17 13.60
N GLN A 395 -14.95 8.41 12.85
CA GLN A 395 -15.55 9.73 12.73
C GLN A 395 -16.21 10.19 14.02
N GLY A 396 -16.97 9.31 14.68
CA GLY A 396 -17.79 9.67 15.83
C GLY A 396 -17.01 9.84 17.12
N TYR A 397 -15.96 9.04 17.34
CA TYR A 397 -15.13 9.11 18.56
C TYR A 397 -13.84 9.92 18.38
N LEU A 398 -13.18 9.81 17.22
CA LEU A 398 -11.84 10.35 17.01
C LEU A 398 -11.76 11.47 15.98
N ASN A 399 -12.85 11.76 15.28
CA ASN A 399 -12.90 12.71 14.17
C ASN A 399 -11.83 12.40 13.08
N ILE A 400 -11.48 11.12 12.89
CA ILE A 400 -10.52 10.67 11.88
C ILE A 400 -11.21 10.64 10.53
N ALA A 401 -10.85 11.55 9.62
CA ALA A 401 -11.48 11.69 8.30
C ALA A 401 -11.71 10.33 7.60
N PRO A 402 -12.88 10.10 6.96
CA PRO A 402 -13.15 8.84 6.28
C PRO A 402 -12.06 8.53 5.25
N ASN A 403 -11.81 7.24 5.04
CA ASN A 403 -10.82 6.80 4.07
C ASN A 403 -11.29 5.58 3.31
N VAL A 404 -11.48 5.74 1.99
CA VAL A 404 -11.73 4.61 1.09
C VAL A 404 -10.47 3.75 0.94
N PRO A 405 -10.59 2.43 0.71
CA PRO A 405 -9.46 1.59 0.39
C PRO A 405 -8.67 2.16 -0.80
N PRO A 406 -7.35 2.38 -0.67
CA PRO A 406 -6.54 2.91 -1.76
C PRO A 406 -6.33 1.85 -2.84
N THR A 407 -6.22 2.29 -4.10
CA THR A 407 -5.69 1.44 -5.18
C THR A 407 -4.17 1.56 -5.19
N PRO A 408 -3.41 0.45 -5.14
CA PRO A 408 -1.96 0.51 -5.26
C PRO A 408 -1.51 1.17 -6.57
N ASN A 409 -0.49 2.02 -6.51
CA ASN A 409 0.14 2.58 -7.70
C ASN A 409 1.06 1.52 -8.33
N VAL A 410 0.48 0.65 -9.16
CA VAL A 410 1.19 -0.37 -9.93
C VAL A 410 0.87 -0.24 -11.42
N PRO A 411 1.84 -0.55 -12.30
CA PRO A 411 1.63 -0.57 -13.75
C PRO A 411 0.50 -1.53 -14.14
N ASN A 412 -0.34 -1.13 -15.11
CA ASN A 412 -1.40 -1.98 -15.64
C ASN A 412 -1.03 -2.46 -17.05
N PRO A 413 -0.88 -3.78 -17.29
CA PRO A 413 -0.45 -4.31 -18.59
C PRO A 413 -1.43 -4.07 -19.73
N THR A 414 -2.68 -3.69 -19.47
CA THR A 414 -3.65 -3.32 -20.52
C THR A 414 -3.51 -1.89 -21.02
N THR A 415 -2.93 -1.00 -20.20
CA THR A 415 -2.81 0.44 -20.52
C THR A 415 -1.37 0.90 -20.63
N THR A 416 -0.42 0.13 -20.11
CA THR A 416 1.01 0.43 -20.13
C THR A 416 1.59 -0.01 -21.46
N VAL A 417 2.25 0.92 -22.17
CA VAL A 417 2.94 0.62 -23.43
C VAL A 417 4.43 0.49 -23.16
N LEU A 418 4.98 -0.69 -23.45
CA LEU A 418 6.43 -0.91 -23.45
C LEU A 418 7.01 -0.44 -24.78
N ASN A 419 7.71 0.70 -24.76
CA ASN A 419 8.45 1.17 -25.93
C ASN A 419 9.71 0.32 -26.13
N LYS A 420 10.16 0.18 -27.38
CA LYS A 420 11.44 -0.47 -27.66
C LYS A 420 12.58 0.33 -27.03
N VAL A 421 13.45 -0.35 -26.29
CA VAL A 421 14.69 0.22 -25.75
C VAL A 421 15.80 -0.10 -26.75
N GLU A 422 16.39 0.92 -27.37
CA GLU A 422 17.44 0.72 -28.39
C GLU A 422 18.79 0.36 -27.78
N ARG A 423 19.04 0.81 -26.54
CA ARG A 423 20.30 0.58 -25.83
C ARG A 423 20.09 0.56 -24.31
N PRO A 424 20.85 -0.27 -23.58
CA PRO A 424 20.88 -0.27 -22.13
C PRO A 424 21.23 1.13 -21.58
N ALA A 425 20.44 1.62 -20.63
CA ALA A 425 20.68 2.87 -19.92
C ALA A 425 20.47 2.66 -18.42
N LEU A 426 21.51 2.93 -17.63
CA LEU A 426 21.51 2.67 -16.19
C LEU A 426 20.38 3.44 -15.49
N ASN A 427 19.47 2.71 -14.86
CA ASN A 427 18.36 3.23 -14.08
C ASN A 427 18.45 2.69 -12.66
N ASN A 428 19.10 3.45 -11.79
CA ASN A 428 19.27 3.11 -10.39
C ASN A 428 18.91 4.30 -9.48
N ASN A 429 19.04 4.13 -8.16
CA ASN A 429 18.71 5.17 -7.18
C ASN A 429 19.64 6.40 -7.22
N ALA A 430 20.68 6.40 -8.06
CA ALA A 430 21.51 7.59 -8.28
C ALA A 430 20.86 8.58 -9.26
N HIS A 431 19.79 8.19 -9.96
CA HIS A 431 19.04 9.02 -10.91
C HIS A 431 19.94 9.75 -11.93
N THR A 432 21.00 9.10 -12.39
CA THR A 432 21.95 9.65 -13.38
C THR A 432 21.45 9.54 -14.82
N PHE A 433 20.16 9.23 -15.01
CA PHE A 433 19.55 9.10 -16.33
C PHE A 433 19.65 10.43 -17.06
N SER A 434 20.55 10.50 -18.03
CA SER A 434 20.54 11.57 -19.01
C SER A 434 19.34 11.28 -19.90
N GLU A 435 18.26 12.05 -19.77
CA GLU A 435 17.17 12.02 -20.75
C GLU A 435 17.79 11.99 -22.15
N GLY A 436 17.51 10.93 -22.90
CA GLY A 436 18.10 10.72 -24.21
C GLY A 436 17.85 11.95 -25.06
N LYS A 437 18.91 12.71 -25.39
CA LYS A 437 18.90 13.52 -26.60
C LYS A 437 18.58 12.58 -27.74
N HIS A 438 17.35 12.62 -28.24
CA HIS A 438 17.00 12.03 -29.52
C HIS A 438 17.97 12.58 -30.57
N PRO A 439 18.70 11.75 -31.33
CA PRO A 439 19.34 12.21 -32.55
C PRO A 439 18.24 12.73 -33.47
N THR A 440 18.36 13.98 -33.93
CA THR A 440 17.40 14.66 -34.81
C THR A 440 17.41 14.16 -36.26
N ASP A 441 17.83 12.91 -36.52
CA ASP A 441 17.98 12.41 -37.88
C ASP A 441 17.07 11.19 -38.10
N ARG A 442 15.88 11.49 -38.62
CA ARG A 442 14.93 10.51 -39.15
C ARG A 442 15.45 10.04 -40.53
N PRO A 443 15.72 8.73 -40.75
CA PRO A 443 16.03 8.24 -42.09
C PRO A 443 14.76 8.32 -42.96
N GLN A 444 14.85 9.03 -44.09
CA GLN A 444 13.81 9.04 -45.11
C GLN A 444 13.69 7.65 -45.77
N THR A 445 12.48 7.12 -45.83
CA THR A 445 12.16 5.88 -46.54
C THR A 445 12.11 6.13 -48.05
N ILE A 446 12.85 5.31 -48.79
CA ILE A 446 12.88 5.26 -50.26
C ILE A 446 11.77 4.32 -50.76
N GLY A 447 10.95 4.78 -51.69
CA GLY A 447 9.94 3.98 -52.39
C GLY A 447 9.11 4.78 -53.42
N ALA A 448 9.57 4.73 -54.68
CA ALA A 448 9.07 5.32 -55.95
C ALA A 448 7.58 5.03 -56.31
N LYS A 449 6.81 5.74 -57.17
CA LYS A 449 7.02 6.43 -58.50
C LYS A 449 5.63 7.03 -58.97
N PRO A 450 5.42 7.67 -60.16
CA PRO A 450 6.10 8.78 -60.86
C PRO A 450 5.15 9.94 -61.34
N GLU A 451 5.76 10.91 -62.03
CA GLU A 451 5.22 11.84 -63.05
C GLU A 451 4.73 13.24 -62.61
N GLY A 452 5.23 14.26 -63.34
CA GLY A 452 4.46 15.49 -63.54
C GLY A 452 5.15 16.83 -63.28
N ASN A 453 6.26 17.08 -63.97
CA ASN A 453 6.70 18.37 -64.52
C ASN A 453 6.55 19.72 -63.78
N THR A 454 7.64 20.47 -63.93
CA THR A 454 7.83 21.93 -64.08
C THR A 454 8.19 22.80 -62.87
N GLU A 455 9.31 23.48 -63.10
CA GLU A 455 10.09 24.36 -62.27
C GLU A 455 9.61 25.82 -62.41
N LYS A 456 9.75 26.59 -61.31
CA LYS A 456 9.96 28.06 -61.23
C LYS A 456 8.77 29.03 -61.47
N PRO A 457 8.86 30.29 -60.99
CA PRO A 457 9.25 30.79 -59.66
C PRO A 457 8.23 31.81 -59.07
N GLN A 458 8.43 32.18 -57.81
CA GLN A 458 7.86 33.38 -57.19
C GLN A 458 8.11 34.63 -58.05
N VAL A 459 7.05 35.40 -58.29
CA VAL A 459 7.11 36.86 -58.51
C VAL A 459 6.10 37.54 -57.61
N SER A 460 6.57 38.64 -57.03
CA SER A 460 5.99 39.48 -56.00
C SER A 460 4.76 40.29 -56.43
N SER A 461 4.00 40.67 -55.40
CA SER A 461 3.34 41.96 -55.19
C SER A 461 2.14 42.30 -56.09
N LYS A 462 0.95 42.50 -55.48
CA LYS A 462 0.50 43.77 -54.89
C LYS A 462 -0.92 43.61 -54.34
N GLU A 463 -1.20 44.47 -53.37
CA GLU A 463 -2.50 44.79 -52.77
C GLU A 463 -3.62 44.91 -53.82
N ASP A 464 -4.82 44.44 -53.51
CA ASP A 464 -5.87 45.40 -53.14
C ASP A 464 -7.15 44.76 -52.57
N ASN A 465 -7.82 45.60 -51.79
CA ASN A 465 -9.07 45.43 -51.08
C ASN A 465 -10.25 44.94 -51.95
N LEU A 466 -11.21 44.27 -51.29
CA LEU A 466 -12.65 44.60 -51.24
C LEU A 466 -13.54 43.33 -51.18
N THR A 467 -14.16 43.19 -50.00
CA THR A 467 -15.61 42.98 -49.77
C THR A 467 -16.33 41.77 -50.37
N LYS A 468 -16.87 40.94 -49.45
CA LYS A 468 -17.99 39.99 -49.64
C LYS A 468 -19.21 40.67 -50.28
N PRO A 469 -20.13 39.92 -50.94
CA PRO A 469 -21.30 39.46 -50.18
C PRO A 469 -21.92 38.10 -50.61
N ASN A 470 -22.21 37.32 -49.57
CA ASN A 470 -23.40 36.52 -49.27
C ASN A 470 -24.51 36.32 -50.34
N THR A 471 -24.98 35.07 -50.49
CA THR A 471 -26.40 34.70 -50.74
C THR A 471 -26.57 33.19 -50.50
N GLN A 472 -27.08 32.80 -49.32
CA GLN A 472 -28.44 32.29 -49.08
C GLN A 472 -28.81 31.00 -49.85
N SER A 473 -28.88 29.90 -49.09
CA SER A 473 -29.52 28.63 -49.47
C SER A 473 -30.81 28.44 -48.66
N VAL A 474 -31.87 28.00 -49.33
CA VAL A 474 -33.25 27.82 -48.85
C VAL A 474 -33.59 26.32 -48.67
N ASP A 475 -34.25 26.02 -47.53
CA ASP A 475 -35.16 24.90 -47.15
C ASP A 475 -34.78 23.41 -47.33
N LYS A 476 -34.55 22.61 -46.25
CA LYS A 476 -35.46 21.85 -45.31
C LYS A 476 -35.66 20.38 -45.77
N PRO A 477 -36.11 19.37 -44.97
CA PRO A 477 -36.30 19.23 -43.51
C PRO A 477 -35.88 17.86 -42.86
N SER A 478 -35.88 17.84 -41.50
CA SER A 478 -36.24 16.74 -40.56
C SER A 478 -35.27 15.55 -40.43
N THR A 479 -34.76 15.19 -39.23
CA THR A 479 -35.52 14.44 -38.20
C THR A 479 -35.06 14.63 -36.74
N PHE A 480 -36.06 14.82 -35.87
CA PHE A 480 -36.24 14.41 -34.46
C PHE A 480 -35.12 14.59 -33.42
N THR A 481 -35.40 15.47 -32.44
CA THR A 481 -34.68 15.63 -31.17
C THR A 481 -35.63 15.33 -30.01
N THR A 482 -35.21 14.49 -29.07
CA THR A 482 -35.88 14.28 -27.77
C THR A 482 -35.36 15.29 -26.72
N PRO A 483 -36.17 15.69 -25.71
CA PRO A 483 -35.85 16.81 -24.83
C PRO A 483 -34.92 16.41 -23.68
N LYS A 484 -33.97 17.30 -23.36
CA LYS A 484 -33.09 17.24 -22.18
C LYS A 484 -33.83 17.76 -20.93
N PRO A 485 -33.74 17.09 -19.76
CA PRO A 485 -34.36 17.58 -18.53
C PRO A 485 -33.68 18.84 -17.99
N SER A 486 -34.52 19.76 -17.51
CA SER A 486 -34.20 21.03 -16.85
C SER A 486 -33.53 20.83 -15.48
N VAL A 487 -32.45 21.58 -15.25
CA VAL A 487 -31.75 21.68 -13.95
C VAL A 487 -32.46 22.70 -13.06
N PRO A 488 -32.76 22.41 -11.78
CA PRO A 488 -33.26 23.41 -10.84
C PRO A 488 -32.13 24.37 -10.42
N VAL A 489 -32.42 25.67 -10.46
CA VAL A 489 -31.55 26.75 -9.99
C VAL A 489 -31.60 26.80 -8.46
N SER A 490 -30.48 26.54 -7.78
CA SER A 490 -30.32 26.80 -6.35
C SER A 490 -29.93 28.26 -6.08
N PRO A 491 -30.40 28.89 -4.98
CA PRO A 491 -30.07 30.27 -4.65
C PRO A 491 -28.63 30.44 -4.15
N ARG A 492 -28.04 31.59 -4.49
CA ARG A 492 -26.69 32.06 -4.14
C ARG A 492 -26.47 32.13 -2.61
N PRO A 493 -25.34 31.67 -2.07
CA PRO A 493 -25.02 31.84 -0.65
C PRO A 493 -24.70 33.30 -0.32
N SER A 494 -25.31 33.82 0.75
CA SER A 494 -24.99 35.10 1.37
C SER A 494 -23.65 35.05 2.12
N SER A 495 -22.85 36.11 1.96
CA SER A 495 -21.54 36.29 2.60
C SER A 495 -21.63 36.32 4.14
N PRO A 496 -20.61 35.81 4.87
CA PRO A 496 -20.63 35.75 6.32
C PRO A 496 -20.39 37.13 6.96
N VAL A 497 -21.22 37.48 7.94
CA VAL A 497 -21.07 38.66 8.81
C VAL A 497 -20.07 38.34 9.92
N THR A 498 -19.01 39.13 10.02
CA THR A 498 -18.06 39.12 11.15
C THR A 498 -18.70 39.65 12.44
N PRO A 499 -18.62 38.96 13.59
CA PRO A 499 -19.06 39.51 14.87
C PRO A 499 -18.03 40.49 15.46
N LYS A 500 -18.54 41.58 16.04
CA LYS A 500 -17.78 42.63 16.74
C LYS A 500 -17.32 42.12 18.14
N PRO A 501 -16.16 42.54 18.68
CA PRO A 501 -15.66 42.02 19.95
C PRO A 501 -16.48 42.53 21.15
N THR A 502 -16.93 41.62 22.01
CA THR A 502 -17.48 41.92 23.34
C THR A 502 -16.38 41.97 24.39
N THR A 503 -16.38 43.03 25.21
CA THR A 503 -15.51 43.23 26.37
C THR A 503 -15.78 42.22 27.49
N PRO A 504 -14.78 41.78 28.28
CA PRO A 504 -14.97 40.81 29.36
C PRO A 504 -15.70 41.40 30.58
N VAL A 505 -16.71 40.68 31.08
CA VAL A 505 -17.36 40.93 32.37
C VAL A 505 -16.63 40.13 33.45
N ALA A 506 -16.24 40.79 34.54
CA ALA A 506 -15.58 40.17 35.69
C ALA A 506 -16.51 39.18 36.44
N PRO A 507 -16.00 38.06 36.97
CA PRO A 507 -16.82 37.08 37.68
C PRO A 507 -17.23 37.56 39.09
N LYS A 508 -18.51 37.35 39.42
CA LYS A 508 -19.12 37.60 40.72
C LYS A 508 -18.73 36.48 41.72
N PRO A 509 -18.44 36.78 43.01
CA PRO A 509 -18.03 35.76 43.98
C PRO A 509 -19.14 34.75 44.30
N ALA A 510 -18.75 33.49 44.51
CA ALA A 510 -19.61 32.38 44.88
C ALA A 510 -20.16 32.51 46.31
N ALA A 511 -21.43 32.12 46.51
CA ALA A 511 -22.08 32.07 47.81
C ALA A 511 -21.51 30.93 48.70
N PRO A 512 -21.51 31.07 50.04
CA PRO A 512 -20.94 30.07 50.96
C PRO A 512 -21.77 28.78 51.02
N LYS A 513 -21.08 27.63 51.11
CA LYS A 513 -21.67 26.30 51.37
C LYS A 513 -22.33 26.23 52.75
N PRO A 514 -23.51 25.59 52.90
CA PRO A 514 -24.08 25.30 54.20
C PRO A 514 -23.29 24.20 54.95
N ALA A 515 -23.10 24.42 56.26
CA ALA A 515 -22.35 23.55 57.17
C ALA A 515 -23.11 22.27 57.50
N ALA A 516 -22.37 21.15 57.60
CA ALA A 516 -22.88 19.85 58.02
C ALA A 516 -23.18 19.83 59.54
N PRO A 517 -24.23 19.10 60.00
CA PRO A 517 -24.55 19.01 61.41
C PRO A 517 -23.58 18.10 62.17
N ALA A 518 -23.12 18.58 63.33
CA ALA A 518 -22.25 17.87 64.25
C ALA A 518 -23.02 16.81 65.05
N ILE A 519 -22.56 15.57 65.01
CA ILE A 519 -23.01 14.46 65.86
C ILE A 519 -22.34 14.64 67.23
N LYS A 520 -23.14 14.92 68.26
CA LYS A 520 -22.69 14.88 69.66
C LYS A 520 -22.69 13.44 70.16
N SER A 521 -21.52 12.99 70.60
CA SER A 521 -21.32 11.79 71.42
C SER A 521 -21.97 12.00 72.80
N GLY A 522 -22.94 11.15 73.14
CA GLY A 522 -23.48 11.02 74.49
C GLY A 522 -23.02 9.70 75.09
N LYS A 523 -22.14 9.77 76.09
CA LYS A 523 -22.01 8.74 77.12
C LYS A 523 -22.98 9.09 78.25
N GLY A 524 -23.77 8.11 78.67
CA GLY A 524 -24.71 8.15 79.78
C GLY A 524 -25.46 6.84 79.82
#